data_AF-A0A2J7PM16-F1
#
_entry.id   AF-A0A2J7PM16-F1
#
_cell.length_a   1.000
_cell.length_b   1.000
_cell.length_c   1.000
_cell.angle_alpha   90.00
_cell.angle_beta   90.00
_cell.angle_gamma   90.00
#
_symmetry.space_group_name_H-M   'P 1'
#
loop_
_entity.id
_entity.type
_entity.pdbx_description
1 polymer ?
#
loop_
_entity_poly.entity_id
_entity_poly.type
_entity_poly.pdbx_seq_one_letter_code
_entity_poly.pdbx_strand_id
1 'polypeptide(L)'
;MKSALLFALVAVLTSEAAKLPSTIKLCRKKDPNMNECLRASIKNAIREMKSGLPEIQLIPVDPLFMTKVTIQDGAGRPVNINLELNNVKNSGFSESDIEAARIDFDKHIIEADVFLKFSKLEADYVMNGKFLVLPIKGNGKCIMEFSDSTNLVLNENWKQFWAELKPSFEETYAEAFLQLSKTVFGKVAENDIFLD
;
A
#
# COMPACT_ATOMS: atom_id res chain seq x y z
N MET A 1 -55.68 26.97 -22.47
CA MET A 1 -54.31 27.47 -22.71
C MET A 1 -53.79 28.16 -21.46
N LYS A 2 -52.83 27.55 -20.76
CA LYS A 2 -51.84 28.22 -19.88
C LYS A 2 -50.80 27.16 -19.52
N SER A 3 -49.67 27.23 -20.22
CA SER A 3 -48.58 26.26 -20.23
C SER A 3 -47.88 26.18 -18.87
N ALA A 4 -47.62 24.97 -18.40
CA ALA A 4 -46.71 24.72 -17.28
C ALA A 4 -45.28 24.69 -17.82
N LEU A 5 -44.43 25.64 -17.41
CA LEU A 5 -42.99 25.56 -17.63
C LEU A 5 -42.40 24.54 -16.66
N LEU A 6 -41.88 23.43 -17.18
CA LEU A 6 -40.95 22.56 -16.45
C LEU A 6 -39.56 23.21 -16.52
N PHE A 7 -39.06 23.73 -15.40
CA PHE A 7 -37.63 24.01 -15.24
C PHE A 7 -36.93 22.67 -14.95
N ALA A 8 -36.30 22.08 -15.97
CA ALA A 8 -35.35 21.01 -15.76
C ALA A 8 -34.07 21.62 -15.18
N LEU A 9 -33.86 21.46 -13.87
CA LEU A 9 -32.60 21.79 -13.21
C LEU A 9 -31.58 20.71 -13.64
N VAL A 10 -30.84 20.97 -14.73
CA VAL A 10 -29.65 20.18 -15.05
C VAL A 10 -28.58 20.58 -14.03
N ALA A 11 -28.49 19.84 -12.93
CA ALA A 11 -27.35 19.92 -12.04
C ALA A 11 -26.14 19.40 -12.81
N VAL A 12 -25.33 20.31 -13.36
CA VAL A 12 -23.99 19.99 -13.83
C VAL A 12 -23.22 19.57 -12.60
N LEU A 13 -23.03 18.26 -12.40
CA LEU A 13 -22.06 17.74 -11.45
C LEU A 13 -20.68 18.09 -12.02
N THR A 14 -20.20 19.29 -11.74
CA THR A 14 -18.77 19.59 -11.89
C THR A 14 -18.07 18.77 -10.82
N SER A 15 -17.60 17.57 -11.19
CA SER A 15 -16.61 16.85 -10.40
C SER A 15 -15.35 17.70 -10.43
N GLU A 16 -15.17 18.61 -9.48
CA GLU A 16 -13.85 19.17 -9.22
C GLU A 16 -12.95 17.98 -8.86
N ALA A 17 -11.94 17.72 -9.70
CA ALA A 17 -10.91 16.76 -9.37
C ALA A 17 -10.33 17.15 -8.01
N ALA A 18 -10.20 16.17 -7.13
CA ALA A 18 -9.68 16.44 -5.82
C ALA A 18 -8.20 16.82 -5.94
N LYS A 19 -7.80 17.88 -5.25
CA LYS A 19 -6.43 18.40 -5.31
C LYS A 19 -5.57 17.74 -4.25
N LEU A 20 -4.36 17.37 -4.64
CA LEU A 20 -3.34 16.94 -3.70
C LEU A 20 -2.88 18.10 -2.82
N PRO A 21 -2.35 17.83 -1.61
CA PRO A 21 -1.68 18.83 -0.80
C PRO A 21 -0.63 19.60 -1.62
N SER A 22 -0.64 20.94 -1.53
CA SER A 22 0.27 21.79 -2.30
C SER A 22 1.75 21.62 -1.90
N THR A 23 2.03 20.93 -0.81
CA THR A 23 3.37 20.53 -0.37
C THR A 23 3.97 19.44 -1.26
N ILE A 24 3.14 18.64 -1.95
CA ILE A 24 3.59 17.62 -2.89
C ILE A 24 4.17 18.26 -4.14
N LYS A 25 5.48 18.11 -4.32
CA LYS A 25 6.19 18.59 -5.51
C LYS A 25 5.80 17.72 -6.71
N LEU A 26 5.18 18.35 -7.71
CA LEU A 26 4.80 17.70 -8.97
C LEU A 26 5.97 17.69 -9.96
N CYS A 27 5.97 16.71 -10.86
CA CYS A 27 7.00 16.54 -11.89
C CYS A 27 6.49 16.94 -13.28
N ARG A 28 7.37 17.55 -14.09
CA ARG A 28 7.07 17.90 -15.49
C ARG A 28 7.31 16.70 -16.40
N LYS A 29 6.35 16.33 -17.23
CA LYS A 29 6.39 15.15 -18.12
C LYS A 29 7.66 15.06 -18.98
N LYS A 30 8.22 16.22 -19.38
CA LYS A 30 9.42 16.32 -20.24
C LYS A 30 10.69 16.73 -19.48
N ASP A 31 10.73 16.62 -18.16
CA ASP A 31 11.93 16.91 -17.38
C ASP A 31 13.06 15.93 -17.74
N PRO A 32 14.26 16.39 -18.15
CA PRO A 32 15.39 15.52 -18.42
C PRO A 32 15.84 14.71 -17.18
N ASN A 33 15.47 15.14 -15.97
CA ASN A 33 15.72 14.45 -14.69
C ASN A 33 14.42 13.90 -14.07
N MET A 34 13.54 13.35 -14.92
CA MET A 34 12.23 12.82 -14.51
C MET A 34 12.35 11.79 -13.36
N ASN A 35 13.31 10.86 -13.43
CA ASN A 35 13.44 9.79 -12.43
C ASN A 35 13.79 10.35 -11.05
N GLU A 36 14.69 11.34 -10.98
CA GLU A 36 15.06 12.03 -9.75
C GLU A 36 13.88 12.84 -9.19
N CYS A 37 13.14 13.54 -10.07
CA CYS A 37 11.95 14.26 -9.67
C CYS A 37 10.90 13.30 -9.09
N LEU A 38 10.60 12.21 -9.79
CA LEU A 38 9.59 11.24 -9.41
C LEU A 38 9.94 10.56 -8.09
N ARG A 39 11.21 10.16 -7.91
CA ARG A 39 11.73 9.62 -6.65
C ARG A 39 11.48 10.58 -5.49
N ALA A 40 11.80 11.87 -5.67
CA ALA A 40 11.60 12.89 -4.63
C ALA A 40 10.10 13.17 -4.38
N SER A 41 9.30 13.20 -5.44
CA SER A 41 7.86 13.41 -5.40
C SER A 41 7.15 12.29 -4.63
N ILE A 42 7.39 11.03 -4.99
CA ILE A 42 6.83 9.86 -4.29
C ILE A 42 7.24 9.87 -2.81
N LYS A 43 8.51 10.15 -2.51
CA LYS A 43 9.00 10.21 -1.12
C LYS A 43 8.27 11.28 -0.30
N ASN A 44 8.05 12.46 -0.88
CA ASN A 44 7.30 13.51 -0.20
C ASN A 44 5.81 13.14 -0.09
N ALA A 45 5.20 12.63 -1.16
CA ALA A 45 3.81 12.24 -1.18
C ALA A 45 3.46 11.22 -0.09
N ILE A 46 4.26 10.16 0.08
CA ILE A 46 4.04 9.15 1.13
C ILE A 46 4.09 9.78 2.53
N ARG A 47 4.97 10.78 2.75
CA ARG A 47 5.08 11.50 4.03
C ARG A 47 3.90 12.42 4.29
N GLU A 48 3.51 13.21 3.30
CA GLU A 48 2.38 14.15 3.40
C GLU A 48 1.05 13.38 3.58
N MET A 49 0.90 12.25 2.90
CA MET A 49 -0.29 11.39 2.96
C MET A 49 -0.30 10.43 4.16
N LYS A 50 0.69 10.49 5.06
CA LYS A 50 0.82 9.63 6.24
C LYS A 50 -0.50 9.50 7.02
N SER A 51 -1.14 10.63 7.28
CA SER A 51 -2.38 10.72 8.06
C SER A 51 -3.64 10.47 7.23
N GLY A 52 -3.50 10.16 5.94
CA GLY A 52 -4.60 10.09 4.98
C GLY A 52 -5.00 11.46 4.43
N LEU A 53 -5.97 11.45 3.50
CA LEU A 53 -6.57 12.63 2.86
C LEU A 53 -8.09 12.42 2.81
N PRO A 54 -8.84 12.91 3.81
CA PRO A 54 -10.29 12.69 3.92
C PRO A 54 -11.10 13.13 2.70
N GLU A 55 -10.68 14.20 2.03
CA GLU A 55 -11.28 14.74 0.82
C GLU A 55 -11.33 13.73 -0.35
N ILE A 56 -10.34 12.84 -0.42
CA ILE A 56 -10.31 11.72 -1.36
C ILE A 56 -10.62 10.39 -0.70
N GLN A 57 -11.05 10.38 0.57
CA GLN A 57 -11.29 9.17 1.36
C GLN A 57 -10.03 8.27 1.44
N LEU A 58 -8.85 8.87 1.32
CA LEU A 58 -7.60 8.16 1.58
C LEU A 58 -7.50 8.01 3.09
N ILE A 59 -7.54 6.77 3.55
CA ILE A 59 -7.33 6.41 4.95
C ILE A 59 -5.89 6.72 5.38
N PRO A 60 -5.60 6.76 6.70
CA PRO A 60 -4.22 6.81 7.18
C PRO A 60 -3.35 5.73 6.53
N VAL A 61 -2.24 6.16 5.95
CA VAL A 61 -1.26 5.29 5.27
C VAL A 61 -0.21 4.78 6.26
N ASP A 62 0.04 5.50 7.35
CA ASP A 62 0.94 5.08 8.41
C ASP A 62 0.55 5.69 9.78
N PRO A 63 0.02 4.88 10.74
CA PRO A 63 -0.18 3.44 10.60
C PRO A 63 -1.33 3.08 9.66
N LEU A 64 -1.12 2.08 8.80
CA LEU A 64 -2.15 1.46 7.99
C LEU A 64 -2.91 0.44 8.83
N PHE A 65 -4.24 0.55 8.84
CA PHE A 65 -5.11 -0.38 9.55
C PHE A 65 -5.83 -1.32 8.57
N MET A 66 -5.79 -2.62 8.84
CA MET A 66 -6.51 -3.63 8.07
C MET A 66 -7.28 -4.54 9.02
N THR A 67 -8.57 -4.76 8.73
CA THR A 67 -9.44 -5.54 9.62
C THR A 67 -9.00 -7.00 9.71
N LYS A 68 -8.67 -7.61 8.56
CA LYS A 68 -8.28 -9.00 8.47
C LYS A 68 -7.28 -9.20 7.33
N VAL A 69 -6.22 -9.95 7.60
CA VAL A 69 -5.29 -10.49 6.62
C VAL A 69 -5.25 -12.00 6.82
N THR A 70 -5.26 -12.75 5.73
CA THR A 70 -5.27 -14.21 5.78
C THR A 70 -4.15 -14.76 4.92
N ILE A 71 -3.28 -15.55 5.53
CA ILE A 71 -2.16 -16.23 4.90
C ILE A 71 -2.49 -17.72 4.91
N GLN A 72 -2.67 -18.30 3.73
CA GLN A 72 -2.94 -19.73 3.55
C GLN A 72 -1.86 -20.32 2.67
N ASP A 73 -1.08 -21.24 3.21
CA ASP A 73 -0.02 -21.90 2.45
C ASP A 73 -0.39 -23.36 2.13
N GLY A 74 -0.05 -23.79 0.91
CA GLY A 74 -0.74 -24.83 0.14
C GLY A 74 -1.12 -26.14 0.86
N ALA A 75 -2.29 -26.68 0.50
CA ALA A 75 -2.74 -28.00 0.91
C ALA A 75 -1.80 -29.09 0.37
N GLY A 76 -1.41 -30.05 1.20
CA GLY A 76 -0.59 -31.21 0.80
C GLY A 76 0.93 -31.01 0.86
N ARG A 77 1.42 -29.83 1.26
CA ARG A 77 2.85 -29.60 1.51
C ARG A 77 3.28 -30.09 2.91
N PRO A 78 4.57 -30.39 3.12
CA PRO A 78 5.11 -30.76 4.43
C PRO A 78 4.91 -29.65 5.48
N VAL A 79 4.93 -28.39 5.06
CA VAL A 79 4.51 -27.24 5.88
C VAL A 79 3.19 -26.72 5.32
N ASN A 80 2.18 -26.58 6.17
CA ASN A 80 0.91 -25.97 5.83
C ASN A 80 0.50 -25.09 7.01
N ILE A 81 0.38 -23.79 6.77
CA ILE A 81 0.06 -22.80 7.80
C ILE A 81 -1.12 -21.98 7.30
N ASN A 82 -2.16 -21.92 8.12
CA ASN A 82 -3.25 -20.97 8.01
C ASN A 82 -3.08 -19.96 9.15
N LEU A 83 -2.69 -18.74 8.80
CA LEU A 83 -2.51 -17.64 9.72
C LEU A 83 -3.54 -16.56 9.40
N GLU A 84 -4.43 -16.29 10.34
CA GLU A 84 -5.33 -15.14 10.31
C GLU A 84 -4.77 -14.06 11.22
N LEU A 85 -4.62 -12.86 10.69
CA LEU A 85 -4.25 -11.66 11.44
C LEU A 85 -5.47 -10.72 11.44
N ASN A 86 -5.94 -10.35 12.62
CA ASN A 86 -7.08 -9.46 12.82
C ASN A 86 -6.61 -8.17 13.50
N ASN A 87 -7.34 -7.08 13.28
CA ASN A 87 -7.02 -5.77 13.85
C ASN A 87 -5.57 -5.36 13.53
N VAL A 88 -5.14 -5.60 12.29
CA VAL A 88 -3.76 -5.38 11.87
C VAL A 88 -3.48 -3.88 11.86
N LYS A 89 -2.41 -3.49 12.53
CA LYS A 89 -1.83 -2.15 12.51
C LYS A 89 -0.42 -2.28 11.99
N ASN A 90 -0.14 -1.70 10.82
CA ASN A 90 1.19 -1.70 10.24
C ASN A 90 1.75 -0.28 10.17
N SER A 91 2.92 -0.05 10.76
CA SER A 91 3.56 1.26 10.87
C SER A 91 4.96 1.26 10.25
N GLY A 92 5.44 2.41 9.80
CA GLY A 92 6.82 2.61 9.31
C GLY A 92 6.96 2.89 7.80
N PHE A 93 5.90 2.69 7.01
CA PHE A 93 5.93 2.96 5.56
C PHE A 93 6.24 4.42 5.22
N SER A 94 5.82 5.36 6.06
CA SER A 94 6.06 6.80 5.84
C SER A 94 7.54 7.19 5.98
N GLU A 95 8.35 6.32 6.56
CA GLU A 95 9.80 6.51 6.75
C GLU A 95 10.65 5.79 5.69
N SER A 96 9.99 5.16 4.71
CA SER A 96 10.64 4.50 3.58
C SER A 96 11.51 5.45 2.75
N ASP A 97 12.54 4.88 2.15
CA ASP A 97 13.33 5.53 1.12
C ASP A 97 12.93 4.99 -0.26
N ILE A 98 12.88 5.88 -1.23
CA ILE A 98 12.68 5.51 -2.64
C ILE A 98 14.07 5.47 -3.27
N GLU A 99 14.53 4.30 -3.68
CA GLU A 99 15.86 4.08 -4.25
C GLU A 99 15.89 4.44 -5.73
N ALA A 100 14.84 4.08 -6.46
CA ALA A 100 14.63 4.50 -7.84
C ALA A 100 13.14 4.64 -8.12
N ALA A 101 12.80 5.48 -9.09
CA ALA A 101 11.45 5.59 -9.61
C ALA A 101 11.51 5.86 -11.12
N ARG A 102 10.60 5.24 -11.87
CA ARG A 102 10.50 5.32 -13.33
C ARG A 102 9.03 5.41 -13.71
N ILE A 103 8.74 6.11 -14.79
CA ILE A 103 7.39 6.22 -15.33
C ILE A 103 7.41 6.03 -16.85
N ASP A 104 6.48 5.22 -17.34
CA ASP A 104 6.13 5.07 -18.74
C ASP A 104 4.73 5.66 -18.92
N PHE A 105 4.66 6.88 -19.47
CA PHE A 105 3.39 7.59 -19.69
C PHE A 105 2.51 6.90 -20.74
N ASP A 106 3.10 6.25 -21.75
CA ASP A 106 2.33 5.58 -22.79
C ASP A 106 1.64 4.33 -22.23
N LYS A 107 2.36 3.57 -21.38
CA LYS A 107 1.81 2.37 -20.73
C LYS A 107 1.08 2.65 -19.42
N HIS A 108 1.15 3.87 -18.89
CA HIS A 108 0.62 4.25 -17.58
C HIS A 108 1.18 3.37 -16.45
N ILE A 109 2.49 3.11 -16.49
CA ILE A 109 3.19 2.29 -15.51
C ILE A 109 4.14 3.17 -14.71
N ILE A 110 4.01 3.12 -13.38
CA ILE A 110 4.99 3.68 -12.44
C ILE A 110 5.67 2.51 -11.75
N GLU A 111 7.00 2.50 -11.81
CA GLU A 111 7.84 1.55 -11.08
C GLU A 111 8.61 2.30 -10.00
N ALA A 112 8.65 1.77 -8.79
CA ALA A 112 9.40 2.34 -7.69
C ALA A 112 10.11 1.24 -6.90
N ASP A 113 11.41 1.41 -6.71
CA ASP A 113 12.23 0.57 -5.85
C ASP A 113 12.21 1.20 -4.45
N VAL A 114 11.60 0.53 -3.48
CA VAL A 114 11.33 1.07 -2.14
C VAL A 114 12.11 0.29 -1.09
N PHE A 115 12.88 1.00 -0.28
CA PHE A 115 13.58 0.44 0.87
C PHE A 115 12.85 0.80 2.18
N LEU A 116 12.38 -0.23 2.87
CA LEU A 116 11.75 -0.10 4.19
C LEU A 116 12.82 -0.22 5.28
N LYS A 117 13.17 0.90 5.92
CA LYS A 117 14.11 0.92 7.05
C LYS A 117 13.57 0.22 8.28
N PHE A 118 12.28 0.41 8.52
CA PHE A 118 11.57 -0.11 9.67
C PHE A 118 10.13 -0.39 9.28
N SER A 119 9.61 -1.52 9.71
CA SER A 119 8.18 -1.80 9.70
C SER A 119 7.80 -2.52 10.98
N LYS A 120 6.67 -2.12 11.57
CA LYS A 120 6.09 -2.79 12.72
C LYS A 120 4.65 -3.19 12.43
N LEU A 121 4.38 -4.48 12.51
CA LEU A 121 3.05 -5.05 12.40
C LEU A 121 2.60 -5.52 13.80
N GLU A 122 1.46 -5.03 14.23
CA GLU A 122 0.76 -5.46 15.45
C GLU A 122 -0.59 -6.06 15.05
N ALA A 123 -0.93 -7.25 15.56
CA ALA A 123 -2.18 -7.92 15.21
C ALA A 123 -2.64 -8.93 16.28
N ASP A 124 -3.92 -9.28 16.24
CA ASP A 124 -4.47 -10.47 16.87
C ASP A 124 -4.35 -11.65 15.91
N TYR A 125 -3.57 -12.67 16.25
CA TYR A 125 -3.35 -13.82 15.38
C TYR A 125 -4.15 -15.05 15.82
N VAL A 126 -4.60 -15.82 14.83
CA VAL A 126 -5.04 -17.21 14.98
C VAL A 126 -4.28 -18.03 13.95
N MET A 127 -3.53 -19.01 14.41
CA MET A 127 -2.71 -19.88 13.57
C MET A 127 -3.13 -21.33 13.75
N ASN A 128 -3.33 -22.02 12.63
CA ASN A 128 -3.55 -23.45 12.58
C ASN A 128 -2.73 -24.03 11.43
N GLY A 129 -2.05 -25.14 11.67
CA GLY A 129 -1.24 -25.74 10.63
C GLY A 129 -0.54 -27.00 11.08
N LYS A 130 0.43 -27.42 10.28
CA LYS A 130 1.37 -28.47 10.62
C LYS A 130 2.75 -28.16 10.06
N PHE A 131 3.76 -28.49 10.84
CA PHE A 131 5.13 -28.60 10.37
C PHE A 131 5.49 -30.08 10.33
N LEU A 132 5.60 -30.63 9.12
CA LEU A 132 5.72 -32.06 8.85
C LEU A 132 4.55 -32.84 9.47
N VAL A 133 4.82 -33.56 10.55
CA VAL A 133 3.84 -34.35 11.31
C VAL A 133 3.34 -33.63 12.58
N LEU A 134 3.97 -32.52 12.95
CA LEU A 134 3.68 -31.80 14.18
C LEU A 134 2.57 -30.78 13.95
N PRO A 135 1.40 -30.91 14.63
CA PRO A 135 0.36 -29.91 14.54
C PRO A 135 0.80 -28.62 15.25
N ILE A 136 0.54 -27.48 14.61
CA ILE A 136 0.78 -26.15 15.17
C ILE A 136 -0.57 -25.48 15.35
N LYS A 137 -0.86 -25.05 16.58
CA LYS A 137 -2.01 -24.21 16.91
C LYS A 137 -1.56 -23.11 17.84
N GLY A 138 -2.05 -21.91 17.62
CA GLY A 138 -1.77 -20.78 18.48
C GLY A 138 -2.74 -19.65 18.22
N ASN A 139 -3.01 -18.86 19.26
CA ASN A 139 -3.78 -17.64 19.14
C ASN A 139 -3.30 -16.65 20.19
N GLY A 140 -3.35 -15.36 19.88
CA GLY A 140 -2.91 -14.31 20.81
C GLY A 140 -2.52 -13.03 20.09
N LYS A 141 -1.62 -12.27 20.70
CA LYS A 141 -1.07 -11.05 20.13
C LYS A 141 0.21 -11.36 19.35
N CYS A 142 0.34 -10.73 18.19
CA CYS A 142 1.51 -10.79 17.33
C CYS A 142 2.11 -9.38 17.23
N ILE A 143 3.42 -9.28 17.45
CA ILE A 143 4.21 -8.09 17.14
C ILE A 143 5.37 -8.58 16.27
N MET A 144 5.43 -8.09 15.03
CA MET A 144 6.52 -8.34 14.10
C MET A 144 7.20 -7.02 13.81
N GLU A 145 8.50 -6.94 14.07
CA GLU A 145 9.32 -5.78 13.76
C GLU A 145 10.35 -6.19 12.72
N PHE A 146 10.33 -5.52 11.56
CA PHE A 146 11.33 -5.64 10.51
C PHE A 146 12.27 -4.45 10.64
N SER A 147 13.48 -4.73 11.08
CA SER A 147 14.55 -3.76 11.33
C SER A 147 15.90 -4.43 11.06
N ASP A 148 16.98 -3.66 11.12
CA ASP A 148 18.34 -4.18 10.95
C ASP A 148 18.65 -5.35 11.91
N SER A 149 18.13 -5.33 13.15
CA SER A 149 18.35 -6.42 14.12
C SER A 149 17.58 -7.69 13.75
N THR A 150 16.33 -7.57 13.28
CA THR A 150 15.55 -8.73 12.80
C THR A 150 16.16 -9.32 11.53
N ASN A 151 16.71 -8.49 10.65
CA ASN A 151 17.40 -8.94 9.43
C ASN A 151 18.57 -9.88 9.73
N LEU A 152 19.31 -9.66 10.82
CA LEU A 152 20.41 -10.54 11.22
C LEU A 152 19.95 -11.97 11.49
N VAL A 153 18.82 -12.14 12.18
CA VAL A 153 18.25 -13.47 12.52
C VAL A 153 17.61 -14.12 11.30
N LEU A 154 16.89 -13.34 10.49
CA LEU A 154 16.23 -13.86 9.29
C LEU A 154 17.26 -14.38 8.26
N ASN A 155 18.44 -13.77 8.18
CA ASN A 155 19.49 -14.13 7.22
C ASN A 155 20.03 -15.55 7.36
N GLU A 156 19.94 -16.18 8.54
CA GLU A 156 20.48 -17.53 8.74
C GLU A 156 19.74 -18.59 7.90
N ASN A 157 18.44 -18.41 7.68
CA ASN A 157 17.58 -19.35 6.95
C ASN A 157 16.64 -18.67 5.94
N TRP A 158 16.98 -17.44 5.52
CA TRP A 158 16.08 -16.56 4.78
C TRP A 158 15.54 -17.20 3.49
N LYS A 159 16.33 -18.00 2.77
CA LYS A 159 15.92 -18.60 1.50
C LYS A 159 14.73 -19.55 1.67
N GLN A 160 14.74 -20.37 2.71
CA GLN A 160 13.67 -21.34 2.96
C GLN A 160 12.42 -20.65 3.52
N PHE A 161 12.62 -19.72 4.44
CA PHE A 161 11.52 -18.94 5.02
C PHE A 161 10.83 -18.07 3.97
N TRP A 162 11.61 -17.39 3.13
CA TRP A 162 11.11 -16.50 2.09
C TRP A 162 10.42 -17.26 0.96
N ALA A 163 10.90 -18.44 0.58
CA ALA A 163 10.27 -19.23 -0.48
C ALA A 163 8.80 -19.60 -0.18
N GLU A 164 8.49 -19.87 1.10
CA GLU A 164 7.13 -20.23 1.52
C GLU A 164 6.29 -18.97 1.82
N LEU A 165 6.87 -17.96 2.47
CA LEU A 165 6.11 -16.80 2.94
C LEU A 165 5.93 -15.70 1.89
N LYS A 166 6.87 -15.55 0.94
CA LYS A 166 6.87 -14.50 -0.08
C LYS A 166 5.52 -14.35 -0.79
N PRO A 167 4.88 -15.41 -1.32
CA PRO A 167 3.65 -15.26 -2.09
C PRO A 167 2.53 -14.58 -1.29
N SER A 168 2.36 -14.98 -0.02
CA SER A 168 1.27 -14.45 0.78
C SER A 168 1.53 -13.04 1.33
N PHE A 169 2.79 -12.73 1.65
CA PHE A 169 3.18 -11.35 1.97
C PHE A 169 3.02 -10.43 0.75
N GLU A 170 3.47 -10.86 -0.42
CA GLU A 170 3.35 -10.08 -1.65
C GLU A 170 1.90 -9.81 -2.02
N GLU A 171 1.03 -10.82 -1.93
CA GLU A 171 -0.40 -10.67 -2.22
C GLU A 171 -1.07 -9.67 -1.27
N THR A 172 -0.85 -9.80 0.04
CA THR A 172 -1.45 -8.89 1.03
C THR A 172 -0.98 -7.45 0.84
N TYR A 173 0.33 -7.23 0.68
CA TYR A 173 0.84 -5.88 0.48
C TYR A 173 0.44 -5.30 -0.87
N ALA A 174 0.36 -6.14 -1.92
CA ALA A 174 -0.12 -5.72 -3.22
C ALA A 174 -1.59 -5.28 -3.16
N GLU A 175 -2.46 -6.01 -2.46
CA GLU A 175 -3.86 -5.62 -2.28
C GLU A 175 -3.99 -4.28 -1.53
N ALA A 176 -3.26 -4.13 -0.42
CA ALA A 176 -3.26 -2.90 0.36
C ALA A 176 -2.77 -1.71 -0.47
N PHE A 177 -1.63 -1.86 -1.16
CA PHE A 177 -1.10 -0.83 -2.05
C PHE A 177 -2.08 -0.50 -3.18
N LEU A 178 -2.63 -1.52 -3.84
CA LEU A 178 -3.58 -1.35 -4.94
C LEU A 178 -4.83 -0.58 -4.48
N GLN A 179 -5.33 -0.86 -3.28
CA GLN A 179 -6.47 -0.13 -2.71
C GLN A 179 -6.15 1.35 -2.50
N LEU A 180 -4.97 1.68 -1.94
CA LEU A 180 -4.53 3.06 -1.75
C LEU A 180 -4.32 3.76 -3.10
N SER A 181 -3.62 3.12 -4.05
CA SER A 181 -3.38 3.67 -5.38
C SER A 181 -4.69 3.93 -6.14
N LYS A 182 -5.64 2.99 -6.11
CA LYS A 182 -6.97 3.19 -6.71
C LYS A 182 -7.72 4.38 -6.10
N THR A 183 -7.57 4.61 -4.80
CA THR A 183 -8.21 5.73 -4.12
C THR A 183 -7.62 7.07 -4.59
N VAL A 184 -6.29 7.14 -4.72
CA VAL A 184 -5.60 8.35 -5.21
C VAL A 184 -5.87 8.59 -6.69
N PHE A 185 -5.50 7.65 -7.56
CA PHE A 185 -5.59 7.82 -9.02
C PHE A 185 -7.02 7.76 -9.55
N GLY A 186 -7.98 7.23 -8.77
CA GLY A 186 -9.40 7.27 -9.11
C GLY A 186 -10.08 8.61 -8.82
N LYS A 187 -9.42 9.53 -8.09
CA LYS A 187 -10.02 10.80 -7.63
C LYS A 187 -9.20 12.05 -7.95
N VAL A 188 -7.91 11.88 -8.24
CA VAL A 188 -7.00 12.95 -8.63
C VAL A 188 -6.71 12.80 -10.13
N ALA A 189 -6.89 13.87 -10.90
CA ALA A 189 -6.62 13.83 -12.34
C ALA A 189 -5.11 13.81 -12.61
N GLU A 190 -4.68 13.20 -13.71
CA GLU A 190 -3.26 13.09 -14.06
C GLU A 190 -2.56 14.46 -14.13
N ASN A 191 -3.24 15.48 -14.67
CA ASN A 191 -2.71 16.84 -14.78
C ASN A 191 -2.60 17.57 -13.43
N ASP A 192 -3.20 17.03 -12.36
CA ASP A 192 -3.02 17.49 -10.98
C ASP A 192 -1.87 16.74 -10.28
N ILE A 193 -1.31 15.70 -10.90
CA ILE A 193 -0.19 14.89 -10.41
C ILE A 193 1.10 15.20 -11.18
N PHE A 194 0.96 15.46 -12.49
CA PHE A 194 2.06 15.79 -13.39
C PHE A 194 1.79 17.10 -14.11
N LEU A 195 2.85 17.90 -14.24
CA LEU A 195 2.87 19.11 -15.05
C LEU A 195 3.25 18.76 -16.49
N ASP A 196 2.79 19.54 -17.46
CA ASP A 196 3.22 19.41 -18.86
C ASP A 196 4.69 19.85 -19.11
#